data_AF-A0A258J0X8-F1
#
_entry.id   AF-A0A258J0X8-F1
#
_cell.length_a   1.000
_cell.length_b   1.000
_cell.length_c   1.000
_cell.angle_alpha   90.00
_cell.angle_beta   90.00
_cell.angle_gamma   90.00
#
_symmetry.space_group_name_H-M   'P 1'
#
loop_
_entity.id
_entity.type
_entity.pdbx_description
1 polymer ?
#
loop_
_entity_poly.entity_id
_entity_poly.type
_entity_poly.pdbx_seq_one_letter_code
_entity_poly.pdbx_strand_id
1 'polypeptide(L)'
;MSRIPPKAAGLARALYEAGTPIRQIAAETGLSSASVYFWADRIVDPDGTVHHAPAARRYGGRTTQPPSRTRRRAFLARLWHAAERQMDEIDARVAALDEAEASPPRAGARDSEKDARALAVLARVVRELGVLDGESAAGKSPAAKTCGGAAQSEEGLRGRNLDTFRRELARRLDRLRESGDGAEPAG
;
A
#
# COMPACT_ATOMS: atom_id res chain seq x y z
N MET A 1 -51.32 22.81 5.68
CA MET A 1 -50.36 21.78 6.13
C MET A 1 -51.17 20.66 6.77
N SER A 2 -51.21 19.48 6.14
CA SER A 2 -51.93 18.33 6.71
C SER A 2 -51.33 17.98 8.06
N ARG A 3 -52.14 17.95 9.13
CA ARG A 3 -51.67 17.56 10.47
C ARG A 3 -51.38 16.06 10.45
N ILE A 4 -50.12 15.71 10.27
CA ILE A 4 -49.66 14.32 10.37
C ILE A 4 -49.80 13.88 11.84
N PRO A 5 -50.38 12.71 12.12
CA PRO A 5 -50.53 12.24 13.49
C PRO A 5 -49.16 11.97 14.13
N PRO A 6 -48.96 12.32 15.41
CA PRO A 6 -47.66 12.20 16.10
C PRO A 6 -47.11 10.77 16.08
N LYS A 7 -48.00 9.77 16.10
CA LYS A 7 -47.66 8.34 15.98
C LYS A 7 -46.95 8.01 14.67
N ALA A 8 -47.39 8.58 13.54
CA ALA A 8 -46.77 8.33 12.23
C ALA A 8 -45.39 8.97 12.12
N ALA A 9 -45.21 10.16 12.72
CA ALA A 9 -43.91 10.82 12.79
C ALA A 9 -42.89 10.03 13.63
N GLY A 10 -43.28 9.57 14.82
CA GLY A 10 -42.43 8.74 15.67
C GLY A 10 -42.06 7.40 15.01
N LEU A 11 -43.03 6.74 14.36
CA LEU A 11 -42.79 5.49 13.63
C LEU A 11 -41.83 5.70 12.44
N ALA A 12 -42.01 6.78 11.67
CA ALA A 12 -41.15 7.10 10.55
C ALA A 12 -39.68 7.29 10.98
N ARG A 13 -39.46 7.97 12.11
CA ARG A 13 -38.13 8.15 12.68
C ARG A 13 -37.54 6.82 13.17
N ALA A 14 -38.29 6.02 13.91
CA ALA A 14 -37.82 4.73 14.41
C ALA A 14 -37.38 3.79 13.26
N LEU A 15 -38.17 3.71 12.19
CA LEU A 15 -37.79 2.96 10.99
C LEU A 15 -36.60 3.60 10.25
N TYR A 16 -36.49 4.94 10.26
CA TYR A 16 -35.35 5.65 9.69
C TYR A 16 -34.05 5.35 10.46
N GLU A 17 -34.10 5.22 11.78
CA GLU A 17 -32.94 4.85 12.59
C GLU A 17 -32.61 3.35 12.46
N ALA A 18 -33.62 2.49 12.30
CA ALA A 18 -33.45 1.04 12.12
C ALA A 18 -32.88 0.59 10.76
N GLY A 19 -32.64 1.51 9.82
CA GLY A 19 -32.09 1.16 8.50
C GLY A 19 -33.12 0.77 7.43
N THR A 20 -34.43 0.77 7.72
CA THR A 20 -35.51 0.41 6.77
C THR A 20 -35.50 1.28 5.51
N PRO A 21 -35.65 0.74 4.28
CA PRO A 21 -35.65 1.53 3.04
C PRO A 21 -36.73 2.63 3.02
N ILE A 22 -36.40 3.82 2.49
CA ILE A 22 -37.31 5.00 2.50
C ILE A 22 -38.67 4.70 1.85
N ARG A 23 -38.70 3.93 0.76
CA ARG A 23 -39.97 3.53 0.10
C ARG A 23 -40.86 2.69 1.00
N GLN A 24 -40.27 1.81 1.80
CA GLN A 24 -40.99 0.98 2.74
C GLN A 24 -41.51 1.81 3.91
N ILE A 25 -40.69 2.74 4.45
CA ILE A 25 -41.15 3.69 5.47
C ILE A 25 -42.34 4.50 4.97
N ALA A 26 -42.27 5.02 3.75
CA ALA A 26 -43.36 5.76 3.12
C ALA A 26 -44.65 4.93 3.00
N ALA A 27 -44.54 3.65 2.60
CA ALA A 27 -45.68 2.74 2.51
C ALA A 27 -46.30 2.44 3.89
N GLU A 28 -45.47 2.22 4.92
CA GLU A 28 -45.94 1.87 6.27
C GLU A 28 -46.51 3.06 7.05
N THR A 29 -45.99 4.26 6.79
CA THR A 29 -46.41 5.49 7.51
C THR A 29 -47.45 6.31 6.75
N GLY A 30 -47.68 6.01 5.47
CA GLY A 30 -48.47 6.85 4.55
C GLY A 30 -47.82 8.21 4.23
N LEU A 31 -46.56 8.40 4.59
CA LEU A 31 -45.82 9.65 4.39
C LEU A 31 -45.16 9.71 3.02
N SER A 32 -45.04 10.91 2.46
CA SER A 32 -44.17 11.13 1.30
C SER A 32 -42.69 10.97 1.69
N SER A 33 -41.82 10.63 0.74
CA SER A 33 -40.37 10.51 0.99
C SER A 33 -39.77 11.79 1.61
N ALA A 34 -40.23 12.97 1.19
CA ALA A 34 -39.80 14.24 1.76
C ALA A 34 -40.25 14.40 3.23
N SER A 35 -41.46 13.94 3.55
CA SER A 35 -41.99 13.95 4.93
C SER A 35 -41.23 12.98 5.83
N VAL A 36 -40.78 11.84 5.30
CA VAL A 36 -39.92 10.91 6.05
C VAL A 36 -38.63 11.59 6.48
N TYR A 37 -37.93 12.31 5.58
CA TYR A 37 -36.73 13.06 5.96
C TYR A 37 -37.04 14.19 6.95
N PHE A 38 -38.14 14.91 6.75
CA PHE A 38 -38.58 15.98 7.65
C PHE A 38 -38.81 15.50 9.08
N TRP A 39 -39.37 14.29 9.25
CA TRP A 39 -39.62 13.68 10.56
C TRP A 39 -38.43 12.89 11.10
N ALA A 40 -37.54 12.40 10.25
CA ALA A 40 -36.27 11.81 10.70
C ALA A 40 -35.44 12.82 11.51
N ASP A 41 -35.56 14.12 11.24
CA ASP A 41 -34.83 15.16 11.97
C ASP A 41 -35.58 15.74 13.18
N ARG A 42 -36.73 15.18 13.56
CA ARG A 42 -37.56 15.73 14.65
C ARG A 42 -38.05 14.65 15.61
N ILE A 43 -38.21 15.01 16.87
CA ILE A 43 -38.84 14.18 17.90
C ILE A 43 -40.16 14.86 18.25
N VAL A 44 -41.21 14.05 18.38
CA VAL A 44 -42.54 14.50 18.79
C VAL A 44 -42.81 13.92 20.16
N ASP A 45 -42.94 14.78 21.16
CA ASP A 45 -43.24 14.35 22.54
C ASP A 45 -44.73 13.96 22.68
N PRO A 46 -45.08 13.25 23.76
CA PRO A 46 -46.48 12.92 24.07
C PRO A 46 -47.40 14.15 24.16
N ASP A 47 -46.85 15.28 24.59
CA ASP A 47 -47.57 16.56 24.74
C ASP A 47 -47.76 17.29 23.39
N GLY A 48 -47.26 16.71 22.29
CA GLY A 48 -47.36 17.26 20.94
C GLY A 48 -46.30 18.32 20.62
N THR A 49 -45.39 18.62 21.54
CA THR A 49 -44.21 19.45 21.26
C THR A 49 -43.28 18.76 20.28
N VAL A 50 -42.68 19.55 19.39
CA VAL A 50 -41.80 19.05 18.34
C VAL A 50 -40.44 19.72 18.46
N HIS A 51 -39.42 18.92 18.72
CA HIS A 51 -38.04 19.39 18.81
C HIS A 51 -37.20 18.87 17.65
N HIS A 52 -36.29 19.70 17.15
CA HIS A 52 -35.37 19.31 16.10
C HIS A 52 -34.20 18.51 16.70
N ALA A 53 -34.08 17.26 16.29
CA ALA A 53 -33.03 16.33 16.67
C ALA A 53 -32.60 15.55 15.41
N PRO A 54 -31.59 16.02 14.67
CA PRO A 54 -31.26 15.44 13.37
C PRO A 54 -30.81 13.98 13.53
N ALA A 55 -31.46 13.05 12.83
CA ALA A 55 -31.00 11.66 12.79
C ALA A 55 -29.72 11.56 11.95
N ALA A 56 -28.86 10.58 12.29
CA ALA A 56 -27.66 10.30 11.52
C ALA A 56 -28.04 10.05 10.06
N ARG A 57 -27.56 10.92 9.15
CA ARG A 57 -27.87 10.76 7.73
C ARG A 57 -27.30 9.45 7.26
N ARG A 58 -28.15 8.64 6.67
CA ARG A 58 -27.73 7.53 5.83
C ARG A 58 -27.09 8.17 4.60
N TYR A 59 -25.79 8.46 4.66
CA TYR A 59 -25.00 8.66 3.47
C TYR A 59 -25.07 7.35 2.70
N GLY A 60 -26.09 7.22 1.86
CA GLY A 60 -26.09 6.27 0.78
C GLY A 60 -24.80 6.57 0.04
N GLY A 61 -23.83 5.68 0.19
CA GLY A 61 -22.54 5.77 -0.49
C GLY A 61 -22.87 6.17 -1.90
N ARG A 62 -22.46 7.40 -2.26
CA ARG A 62 -22.79 8.03 -3.54
C ARG A 62 -22.51 6.96 -4.57
N THR A 63 -23.57 6.34 -5.12
CA THR A 63 -23.40 5.20 -6.00
C THR A 63 -22.55 5.76 -7.11
N THR A 64 -21.31 5.28 -7.18
CA THR A 64 -20.35 5.80 -8.14
C THR A 64 -20.86 5.28 -9.45
N GLN A 65 -21.75 6.06 -10.07
CA GLN A 65 -22.44 5.64 -11.27
C GLN A 65 -21.32 5.28 -12.25
N PRO A 66 -21.32 4.05 -12.80
CA PRO A 66 -20.25 3.62 -13.66
C PRO A 66 -20.09 4.66 -14.78
N PRO A 67 -18.85 5.07 -15.10
CA PRO A 67 -18.62 6.14 -16.06
C PRO A 67 -19.32 5.79 -17.37
N SER A 68 -19.99 6.78 -17.97
CA SER A 68 -20.66 6.60 -19.27
C SER A 68 -19.66 6.06 -20.31
N ARG A 69 -20.16 5.34 -21.33
CA ARG A 69 -19.33 4.78 -22.41
C ARG A 69 -18.42 5.85 -23.04
N THR A 70 -18.91 7.07 -23.20
CA THR A 70 -18.15 8.21 -23.73
C THR A 70 -17.01 8.63 -22.80
N ARG A 71 -17.25 8.71 -21.47
CA ARG A 71 -16.19 9.02 -20.49
C ARG A 71 -15.13 7.92 -20.44
N ARG A 72 -15.55 6.64 -20.55
CA ARG A 72 -14.63 5.51 -20.60
C ARG A 72 -13.75 5.55 -21.85
N ARG A 73 -14.32 5.82 -23.02
CA ARG A 73 -13.56 5.95 -24.27
C ARG A 73 -12.57 7.11 -24.24
N ALA A 74 -12.98 8.28 -23.73
CA ALA A 74 -12.10 9.43 -23.57
C ALA A 74 -10.97 9.18 -22.56
N PHE A 75 -11.23 8.40 -21.50
CA PHE A 75 -10.19 7.96 -20.58
C PHE A 75 -9.20 7.01 -21.24
N LEU A 76 -9.67 6.00 -21.98
CA LEU A 76 -8.82 5.05 -22.69
C LEU A 76 -7.93 5.73 -23.74
N ALA A 77 -8.47 6.69 -24.49
CA ALA A 77 -7.66 7.45 -25.47
C ALA A 77 -6.53 8.24 -24.78
N ARG A 78 -6.82 8.90 -23.65
CA ARG A 78 -5.79 9.61 -22.87
C ARG A 78 -4.74 8.67 -22.30
N LEU A 79 -5.17 7.49 -21.81
CA LEU A 79 -4.26 6.48 -21.30
C LEU A 79 -3.35 5.94 -22.40
N TRP A 80 -3.90 5.71 -23.59
CA TRP A 80 -3.14 5.26 -24.76
C TRP A 80 -2.06 6.27 -25.15
N HIS A 81 -2.42 7.54 -25.31
CA HIS A 81 -1.44 8.59 -25.62
C HIS A 81 -0.39 8.79 -24.51
N ALA A 82 -0.77 8.62 -23.24
CA ALA A 82 0.19 8.66 -22.15
C ALA A 82 1.19 7.50 -22.23
N ALA A 83 0.72 6.29 -22.59
CA ALA A 83 1.58 5.14 -22.78
C ALA A 83 2.53 5.31 -23.98
N GLU A 84 2.03 5.84 -25.11
CA GLU A 84 2.86 6.17 -26.28
C GLU A 84 3.99 7.14 -25.89
N ARG A 85 3.67 8.23 -25.19
CA ARG A 85 4.68 9.22 -24.76
C ARG A 85 5.69 8.63 -23.77
N GLN A 86 5.27 7.70 -22.92
CA GLN A 86 6.18 7.00 -22.01
C GLN A 86 7.11 6.07 -22.76
N MET A 87 6.63 5.39 -23.81
CA MET A 87 7.47 4.58 -24.67
C MET A 87 8.50 5.44 -25.40
N ASP A 88 8.06 6.54 -26.02
CA ASP A 88 8.96 7.50 -26.69
C ASP A 88 10.04 8.04 -25.74
N GLU A 89 9.68 8.31 -24.48
CA GLU A 89 10.62 8.78 -23.47
C GLU A 89 11.63 7.68 -23.07
N ILE A 90 11.19 6.43 -22.97
CA ILE A 90 12.08 5.29 -22.71
C ILE A 90 13.04 5.12 -23.89
N ASP A 91 12.53 5.13 -25.11
CA ASP A 91 13.33 4.96 -26.33
C ASP A 91 14.37 6.09 -26.45
N ALA A 92 13.99 7.33 -26.15
CA ALA A 92 14.92 8.45 -26.12
C ALA A 92 16.02 8.29 -25.05
N ARG A 93 15.68 7.77 -23.87
CA ARG A 93 16.67 7.49 -22.81
C ARG A 93 17.62 6.36 -23.22
N VAL A 94 17.11 5.31 -23.87
CA VAL A 94 17.94 4.20 -24.38
C VAL A 94 18.89 4.70 -25.47
N ALA A 95 18.38 5.47 -26.43
CA ALA A 95 19.20 6.07 -27.47
C ALA A 95 20.32 6.98 -26.89
N ALA A 96 20.01 7.76 -25.86
CA ALA A 96 21.01 8.59 -25.18
C ALA A 96 22.10 7.77 -24.45
N LEU A 97 21.76 6.59 -23.93
CA LEU A 97 22.74 5.67 -23.33
C LEU A 97 23.63 5.06 -24.41
N ASP A 98 23.06 4.62 -25.53
CA ASP A 98 23.81 4.07 -26.67
C ASP A 98 24.76 5.13 -27.26
N GLU A 99 24.33 6.39 -27.35
CA GLU A 99 25.18 7.52 -27.77
C GLU A 99 26.29 7.85 -26.75
N ALA A 100 26.02 7.70 -25.46
CA ALA A 100 27.01 7.87 -24.40
C ALA A 100 28.06 6.75 -24.40
N GLU A 101 27.68 5.51 -24.74
CA GLU A 101 28.62 4.40 -24.95
C GLU A 101 29.41 4.53 -26.26
N ALA A 102 28.84 5.17 -27.29
CA ALA A 102 29.50 5.41 -28.58
C ALA A 102 30.50 6.60 -28.57
N SER A 103 30.49 7.45 -27.53
CA SER A 103 31.45 8.55 -27.35
C SER A 103 32.70 8.09 -26.58
N PRO A 104 33.93 8.47 -26.97
CA PRO A 104 35.13 8.04 -26.24
C PRO A 104 35.09 8.59 -24.80
N PRO A 105 35.53 7.81 -23.79
CA PRO A 105 35.22 8.09 -22.39
C PRO A 105 35.96 9.34 -21.92
N ARG A 106 35.26 10.49 -21.89
CA ARG A 106 35.67 11.62 -21.06
C ARG A 106 35.05 11.43 -19.68
N ALA A 107 35.91 11.13 -18.71
CA ALA A 107 35.65 11.02 -17.28
C ALA A 107 34.95 9.74 -16.74
N GLY A 108 34.52 8.79 -17.57
CA GLY A 108 33.87 7.54 -17.10
C GLY A 108 34.78 6.36 -16.76
N ALA A 109 36.05 6.34 -17.21
CA ALA A 109 36.91 5.17 -17.07
C ALA A 109 37.37 4.87 -15.62
N ARG A 110 37.52 5.90 -14.80
CA ARG A 110 37.87 5.72 -13.37
C ARG A 110 36.68 5.25 -12.54
N ASP A 111 35.48 5.69 -12.88
CA ASP A 111 34.28 5.27 -12.16
C ASP A 111 33.84 3.88 -12.63
N SER A 112 34.00 3.53 -13.92
CA SER A 112 33.79 2.15 -14.39
C SER A 112 34.81 1.16 -13.81
N GLU A 113 36.07 1.56 -13.60
CA GLU A 113 37.06 0.72 -12.92
C GLU A 113 36.72 0.52 -11.44
N LYS A 114 36.26 1.58 -10.74
CA LYS A 114 35.78 1.47 -9.36
C LYS A 114 34.54 0.57 -9.26
N ASP A 115 33.61 0.70 -10.19
CA ASP A 115 32.40 -0.12 -10.26
C ASP A 115 32.74 -1.58 -10.55
N ALA A 116 33.66 -1.86 -11.48
CA ALA A 116 34.15 -3.20 -11.75
C ALA A 116 34.84 -3.83 -10.52
N ARG A 117 35.62 -3.04 -9.77
CA ARG A 117 36.24 -3.49 -8.51
C ARG A 117 35.19 -3.76 -7.43
N ALA A 118 34.18 -2.90 -7.28
CA ALA A 118 33.09 -3.10 -6.33
C ALA A 118 32.29 -4.37 -6.66
N LEU A 119 31.98 -4.59 -7.94
CA LEU A 119 31.28 -5.79 -8.41
C LEU A 119 32.11 -7.07 -8.20
N ALA A 120 33.42 -7.03 -8.43
CA ALA A 120 34.30 -8.16 -8.17
C ALA A 120 34.36 -8.52 -6.67
N VAL A 121 34.38 -7.52 -5.79
CA VAL A 121 34.33 -7.72 -4.33
C VAL A 121 32.99 -8.32 -3.93
N LEU A 122 31.87 -7.82 -4.46
CA LEU A 122 30.54 -8.38 -4.18
C LEU A 122 30.40 -9.82 -4.66
N ALA A 123 30.86 -10.13 -5.88
CA ALA A 123 30.85 -11.49 -6.41
C ALA A 123 31.71 -12.45 -5.57
N ARG A 124 32.86 -11.98 -5.08
CA ARG A 124 33.71 -12.74 -4.15
C ARG A 124 33.02 -12.99 -2.82
N VAL A 125 32.36 -11.98 -2.25
CA VAL A 125 31.61 -12.13 -0.98
C VAL A 125 30.45 -13.11 -1.14
N VAL A 126 29.67 -13.02 -2.23
CA VAL A 126 28.59 -13.98 -2.50
C VAL A 126 29.13 -15.42 -2.62
N ARG A 127 30.29 -15.61 -3.25
CA ARG A 127 30.93 -16.93 -3.34
C ARG A 127 31.43 -17.43 -1.98
N GLU A 128 32.09 -16.60 -1.19
CA GLU A 128 32.57 -16.94 0.16
C GLU A 128 31.40 -17.28 1.11
N LEU A 129 30.27 -16.58 0.98
CA LEU A 129 29.05 -16.87 1.74
C LEU A 129 28.39 -18.20 1.33
N GLY A 130 28.36 -18.52 0.03
CA GLY A 130 27.86 -19.82 -0.43
C GLY A 130 28.68 -21.01 0.06
N VAL A 131 29.98 -20.83 0.26
CA VAL A 131 30.87 -21.85 0.86
C VAL A 131 30.55 -22.04 2.34
N LEU A 132 30.35 -20.97 3.10
CA LEU A 132 29.99 -21.05 4.54
C LEU A 132 28.61 -21.69 4.79
N ASP A 133 27.63 -21.44 3.92
CA ASP A 133 26.34 -22.14 3.95
C ASP A 133 26.48 -23.63 3.62
N GLY A 134 27.38 -23.99 2.69
CA GLY A 134 27.69 -25.38 2.35
C GLY A 134 28.42 -26.13 3.47
N GLU A 135 29.37 -25.48 4.16
CA GLU A 135 30.09 -26.04 5.31
C GLU A 135 29.17 -26.22 6.53
N SER A 136 28.22 -25.30 6.74
CA SER A 136 27.19 -25.42 7.77
C SER A 136 26.20 -26.58 7.50
N ALA A 137 25.98 -26.92 6.23
CA ALA A 137 25.17 -28.07 5.84
C ALA A 137 25.94 -29.40 5.88
N ALA A 138 27.26 -29.40 5.65
CA ALA A 138 28.11 -30.60 5.67
C ALA A 138 28.48 -31.10 7.09
N GLY A 139 28.21 -30.30 8.12
CA GLY A 139 28.56 -30.62 9.52
C GLY A 139 27.58 -31.52 10.29
N LYS A 140 26.53 -32.07 9.68
CA LYS A 140 25.53 -32.86 10.41
C LYS A 140 25.51 -34.33 10.01
N SER A 141 26.16 -35.15 10.83
CA SER A 141 25.89 -36.59 10.96
C SER A 141 25.92 -36.99 12.45
N PRO A 142 25.18 -38.04 12.85
CA PRO A 142 24.23 -37.93 13.95
C PRO A 142 24.57 -38.82 15.14
N ALA A 143 24.40 -38.31 16.37
CA ALA A 143 24.15 -39.15 17.54
C ALA A 143 23.64 -38.34 18.75
N ALA A 144 22.82 -39.02 19.56
CA ALA A 144 22.46 -38.72 20.95
C ALA A 144 21.34 -37.69 21.22
N LYS A 145 20.10 -38.16 21.06
CA LYS A 145 19.04 -38.18 22.08
C LYS A 145 19.31 -37.39 23.39
N THR A 146 18.46 -36.41 23.71
CA THR A 146 17.42 -36.47 24.78
C THR A 146 17.05 -35.07 25.32
N CYS A 147 15.74 -34.81 25.37
CA CYS A 147 15.00 -33.83 26.19
C CYS A 147 15.12 -32.32 25.93
N GLY A 148 13.98 -31.74 25.56
CA GLY A 148 13.52 -30.47 26.14
C GLY A 148 13.34 -29.30 25.17
N GLY A 149 12.09 -29.05 24.78
CA GLY A 149 11.58 -27.68 24.60
C GLY A 149 11.73 -27.02 23.23
N ALA A 150 10.58 -26.70 22.65
CA ALA A 150 10.34 -25.81 21.51
C ALA A 150 10.91 -26.27 20.16
N ALA A 151 9.99 -26.63 19.26
CA ALA A 151 10.25 -26.77 17.84
C ALA A 151 10.94 -25.50 17.32
N GLN A 152 12.26 -25.55 17.18
CA GLN A 152 13.00 -24.62 16.34
C GLN A 152 12.71 -25.04 14.91
N SER A 153 11.59 -24.56 14.37
CA SER A 153 11.30 -24.67 12.95
C SER A 153 12.52 -24.15 12.17
N GLU A 154 12.92 -24.86 11.12
CA GLU A 154 13.97 -24.48 10.17
C GLU A 154 13.88 -22.99 9.76
N GLU A 155 12.65 -22.47 9.64
CA GLU A 155 12.32 -21.05 9.39
C GLU A 155 12.93 -20.09 10.43
N GLY A 156 12.90 -20.45 11.72
CA GLY A 156 13.42 -19.61 12.81
C GLY A 156 14.94 -19.61 12.91
N LEU A 157 15.59 -20.70 12.50
CA LEU A 157 17.05 -20.79 12.38
C LEU A 157 17.55 -20.03 11.15
N ARG A 158 16.85 -20.16 10.01
CA ARG A 158 17.10 -19.34 8.80
C ARG A 158 16.88 -17.86 9.07
N GLY A 159 15.83 -17.48 9.80
CA GLY A 159 15.55 -16.09 10.18
C GLY A 159 16.63 -15.48 11.07
N ARG A 160 17.10 -16.21 12.11
CA ARG A 160 18.22 -15.74 12.95
C ARG A 160 19.54 -15.63 12.19
N ASN A 161 19.80 -16.54 11.24
CA ASN A 161 20.97 -16.45 10.37
C ASN A 161 20.87 -15.23 9.44
N LEU A 162 19.68 -14.94 8.90
CA LEU A 162 19.43 -13.78 8.04
C LEU A 162 19.58 -12.45 8.79
N ASP A 163 19.12 -12.35 10.03
CA ASP A 163 19.26 -11.14 10.84
C ASP A 163 20.69 -10.92 11.35
N THR A 164 21.45 -12.00 11.52
CA THR A 164 22.88 -11.92 11.80
C THR A 164 23.64 -11.48 10.53
N PHE A 165 23.26 -12.03 9.37
CA PHE A 165 23.76 -11.61 8.06
C PHE A 165 23.52 -10.13 7.77
N ARG A 166 22.28 -9.64 7.97
CA ARG A 166 21.93 -8.22 7.80
C ARG A 166 22.76 -7.29 8.68
N ARG A 167 23.02 -7.70 9.93
CA ARG A 167 23.84 -6.92 10.87
C ARG A 167 25.31 -6.88 10.46
N GLU A 168 25.88 -8.00 10.05
CA GLU A 168 27.27 -8.05 9.58
C GLU A 168 27.45 -7.31 8.23
N LEU A 169 26.46 -7.37 7.34
CA LEU A 169 26.44 -6.60 6.10
C LEU A 169 26.41 -5.09 6.37
N ALA A 170 25.53 -4.64 7.26
CA ALA A 170 25.47 -3.23 7.68
C ALA A 170 26.82 -2.77 8.27
N ARG A 171 27.39 -3.52 9.23
CA ARG A 171 28.69 -3.19 9.85
C ARG A 171 29.85 -3.12 8.86
N ARG A 172 29.83 -3.90 7.78
CA ARG A 172 30.89 -3.89 6.76
C ARG A 172 30.68 -2.75 5.75
N LEU A 173 29.44 -2.45 5.38
CA LEU A 173 29.12 -1.29 4.55
C LEU A 173 29.43 0.03 5.28
N ASP A 174 29.14 0.11 6.57
CA ASP A 174 29.48 1.28 7.40
C ASP A 174 30.99 1.48 7.46
N ARG A 175 31.77 0.41 7.70
CA ARG A 175 33.23 0.46 7.62
C ARG A 175 33.73 0.90 6.24
N LEU A 176 33.10 0.44 5.16
CA LEU A 176 33.48 0.82 3.81
C LEU A 176 33.22 2.31 3.54
N ARG A 177 32.10 2.84 4.05
CA ARG A 177 31.75 4.27 3.98
C ARG A 177 32.71 5.12 4.80
N GLU A 178 33.05 4.69 6.00
CA GLU A 178 34.04 5.37 6.86
C GLU A 178 35.45 5.36 6.23
N SER A 179 35.84 4.26 5.56
CA SER A 179 37.09 4.21 4.80
C SER A 179 37.05 4.94 3.45
N GLY A 180 35.87 5.35 2.98
CA GLY A 180 35.67 6.13 1.76
C GLY A 180 35.64 7.65 1.96
N ASP A 181 35.56 8.11 3.22
CA ASP A 181 35.44 9.54 3.58
C ASP A 181 36.69 10.07 4.34
N GLY A 182 37.80 9.32 4.30
CA GLY A 182 38.98 9.57 5.14
C GLY A 182 40.33 9.54 4.43
N ALA A 183 40.39 9.83 3.12
CA ALA A 183 41.67 9.94 2.39
C ALA A 183 41.80 11.30 1.69
N GLU A 184 41.95 12.35 2.50
CA GLU A 184 42.75 13.58 2.36
C GLU A 184 42.43 14.39 3.65
N PRO A 185 43.41 14.87 4.47
CA PRO A 185 44.55 15.65 3.99
C PRO A 185 45.88 15.45 4.76
N ALA A 186 47.00 15.80 4.12
CA ALA A 186 48.01 16.78 4.61
C ALA A 186 49.42 16.50 4.08
N GLY A 187 50.00 17.51 3.41
CA GLY A 187 51.45 17.71 3.29
C GLY A 187 52.05 17.37 1.94
#